data_AF-A0A510IQP3-F1
#
_entry.id   AF-A0A510IQP3-F1
#
_cell.length_a   1.000
_cell.length_b   1.000
_cell.length_c   1.000
_cell.angle_alpha   90.00
_cell.angle_beta   90.00
_cell.angle_gamma   90.00
#
_symmetry.space_group_name_H-M   'P 1'
#
loop_
_entity.id
_entity.type
_entity.pdbx_description
1 polymer ?
#
loop_
_entity_poly.entity_id
_entity_poly.type
_entity_poly.pdbx_seq_one_letter_code
_entity_poly.pdbx_strand_id
1 'polypeptide(L)'
;MRKILFIAIALLLLGALLPQINHNYPGYLVIGFGGAVNKGYEMNLWFAIVALVAILLALFLLVWLARSLFRAVRGSVDRLRFGRQRIARRRLTSGLVEFMEGNWSRARRQLLKSAPRSEAPLINYLAAARSAFELGFREEANELLAKAEACGEDTRLAVALSQARMQLQDKHYEQCIASLKRAKQLEPRHPALLQLLRQAYYSLGDWSSLRELLPELEKSANIRDEELQQLELEVYQHQLVEAASRNDSEKLQKVWHGLNGRWQRNIGLRSQYARLLHQIGDDTEAEKHLRWLLNREWDPKLAELYGCLTGADASAQVSNAEGWLKEYGESADLLTCLGRLSMRNELWGKAQQYFEKSLLLRQDPVTSAELARLFQALGEKEKAARLFQEGLMQSVKDLPQLPMPSQDKPLLGVHA
;
A
#
# COMPACT_ATOMS: atom_id res chain seq x y z
N MET A 1 -32.85 54.76 -24.93
CA MET A 1 -33.13 55.58 -26.12
C MET A 1 -34.60 56.03 -26.16
N ARG A 2 -35.59 55.16 -26.43
CA ARG A 2 -37.02 55.57 -26.57
C ARG A 2 -37.64 56.29 -25.34
N LYS A 3 -37.33 55.84 -24.12
CA LYS A 3 -37.86 56.46 -22.88
C LYS A 3 -37.32 57.88 -22.63
N ILE A 4 -36.08 58.16 -23.04
CA ILE A 4 -35.45 59.49 -22.87
C ILE A 4 -36.05 60.50 -23.85
N LEU A 5 -36.38 60.04 -25.07
CA LEU A 5 -36.98 60.85 -26.13
C LEU A 5 -38.42 61.26 -25.78
N PHE A 6 -39.22 60.35 -25.20
CA PHE A 6 -40.55 60.67 -24.68
C PHE A 6 -40.51 61.65 -23.50
N ILE A 7 -39.54 61.52 -22.59
CA ILE A 7 -39.36 62.45 -21.47
C ILE A 7 -38.96 63.84 -21.99
N ALA A 8 -38.09 63.92 -23.00
CA ALA A 8 -37.69 65.20 -23.60
C ALA A 8 -38.85 65.92 -24.32
N ILE A 9 -39.70 65.19 -25.04
CA ILE A 9 -40.90 65.74 -25.69
C ILE A 9 -41.92 66.22 -24.64
N ALA A 10 -42.14 65.44 -23.58
CA ALA A 10 -43.01 65.84 -22.48
C ALA A 10 -42.49 67.09 -21.75
N LEU A 11 -41.16 67.23 -21.58
CA LEU A 11 -40.54 68.40 -20.96
C LEU A 11 -40.65 69.66 -21.83
N LEU A 12 -40.53 69.51 -23.16
CA LEU A 12 -40.73 70.60 -24.13
C LEU A 12 -42.19 71.06 -24.15
N LEU A 13 -43.14 70.13 -24.11
CA LEU A 13 -44.57 70.47 -24.03
C LEU A 13 -44.92 71.15 -22.71
N LEU A 14 -44.39 70.67 -21.57
CA LEU A 14 -44.55 71.35 -20.27
C LEU A 14 -43.91 72.74 -20.28
N GLY A 15 -42.72 72.88 -20.88
CA GLY A 15 -42.00 74.15 -21.02
C GLY A 15 -42.75 75.20 -21.83
N ALA A 16 -43.55 74.79 -22.82
CA ALA A 16 -44.39 75.68 -23.62
C ALA A 16 -45.69 76.11 -22.92
N LEU A 17 -46.21 75.32 -21.97
CA LEU A 17 -47.45 75.58 -21.23
C LEU A 17 -47.24 76.46 -19.99
N LEU A 18 -46.07 76.41 -19.36
CA LEU A 18 -45.73 77.19 -18.15
C LEU A 18 -45.85 78.72 -18.31
N PRO A 19 -45.43 79.34 -19.44
CA PRO A 19 -45.55 80.80 -19.63
C PRO A 19 -47.00 81.27 -19.75
N GLN A 20 -47.90 80.45 -20.30
CA GLN A 20 -49.31 80.82 -20.49
C GLN A 20 -50.09 80.87 -19.17
N ILE A 21 -49.72 80.06 -18.17
CA ILE A 21 -50.39 80.04 -16.86
C ILE A 21 -49.93 81.21 -15.97
N ASN A 22 -48.69 81.69 -16.16
CA ASN A 22 -48.12 82.83 -15.41
C ASN A 22 -48.86 84.17 -15.66
N HIS A 23 -49.59 84.29 -16.77
CA HIS A 23 -50.30 85.54 -17.11
C HIS A 23 -51.60 85.74 -16.29
N ASN A 24 -52.22 84.67 -15.76
CA ASN A 24 -53.54 84.75 -15.13
C ASN A 24 -53.53 84.76 -13.58
N TYR A 25 -52.42 84.42 -12.91
CA TYR A 25 -52.33 84.40 -11.44
C TYR A 25 -50.93 84.78 -10.92
N PRO A 26 -50.67 86.06 -10.56
CA PRO A 26 -49.43 86.45 -9.90
C PRO A 26 -49.52 86.12 -8.40
N GLY A 27 -49.30 84.86 -8.05
CA GLY A 27 -49.10 84.46 -6.66
C GLY A 27 -47.74 84.95 -6.15
N TYR A 28 -47.67 85.49 -4.94
CA TYR A 28 -46.42 85.87 -4.28
C TYR A 28 -46.18 84.96 -3.07
N LEU A 29 -44.95 84.47 -2.92
CA LEU A 29 -44.52 83.69 -1.76
C LEU A 29 -43.64 84.57 -0.88
N VAL A 30 -44.09 84.85 0.34
CA VAL A 30 -43.31 85.58 1.35
C VAL A 30 -42.70 84.57 2.30
N ILE A 31 -41.36 84.42 2.26
CA ILE A 31 -40.63 83.59 3.22
C ILE A 31 -40.08 84.50 4.32
N GLY A 32 -40.68 84.44 5.51
CA GLY A 32 -40.23 85.18 6.68
C GLY A 32 -39.30 84.33 7.55
N PHE A 33 -38.08 84.83 7.83
CA PHE A 33 -37.18 84.20 8.81
C PHE A 33 -37.24 84.94 10.14
N GLY A 34 -37.53 84.21 11.22
CA GLY A 34 -37.29 84.68 12.60
C GLY A 34 -38.21 85.79 13.11
N GLY A 35 -39.53 85.59 13.08
CA GLY A 35 -40.49 86.33 13.93
C GLY A 35 -40.67 87.84 13.70
N ALA A 36 -39.92 88.47 12.80
CA ALA A 36 -40.09 89.87 12.42
C ALA A 36 -40.54 89.96 10.96
N VAL A 37 -41.82 90.32 10.76
CA VAL A 37 -42.54 90.31 9.48
C VAL A 37 -41.98 91.33 8.45
N ASN A 38 -41.03 92.19 8.82
CA ASN A 38 -40.55 93.29 7.98
C ASN A 38 -39.24 93.03 7.21
N LYS A 39 -38.75 91.78 7.14
CA LYS A 39 -37.67 91.37 6.22
C LYS A 39 -38.03 90.06 5.51
N GLY A 40 -39.17 90.07 4.83
CA GLY A 40 -39.54 89.01 3.89
C GLY A 40 -38.92 89.30 2.53
N TYR A 41 -38.23 88.33 1.95
CA TYR A 41 -37.87 88.40 0.54
C TYR A 41 -39.09 87.95 -0.28
N GLU A 42 -39.71 88.89 -0.98
CA GLU A 42 -40.81 88.62 -1.90
C GLU A 42 -40.24 87.99 -3.17
N MET A 43 -40.59 86.73 -3.42
CA MET A 43 -40.28 86.06 -4.68
C MET A 43 -41.56 85.65 -5.38
N ASN A 44 -41.54 85.73 -6.72
CA ASN A 44 -42.64 85.26 -7.56
C ASN A 44 -42.86 83.75 -7.27
N LEU A 45 -44.10 83.35 -6.99
CA LEU A 45 -44.45 81.96 -6.64
C LEU A 45 -43.96 80.97 -7.71
N TRP A 46 -43.99 81.37 -8.98
CA TRP A 46 -43.47 80.55 -10.08
C TRP A 46 -41.95 80.37 -10.01
N PHE A 47 -41.22 81.40 -9.60
CA PHE A 47 -39.77 81.30 -9.38
C PHE A 47 -39.46 80.36 -8.22
N ALA A 48 -40.22 80.42 -7.13
CA ALA A 48 -40.07 79.51 -6.00
C ALA A 48 -40.36 78.05 -6.39
N ILE A 49 -41.39 77.79 -7.19
CA ILE A 49 -41.73 76.46 -7.69
C ILE A 49 -40.63 75.93 -8.62
N VAL A 50 -40.16 76.74 -9.57
CA VAL A 50 -39.08 76.35 -10.49
C VAL A 50 -37.78 76.09 -9.73
N ALA A 51 -37.44 76.93 -8.74
CA ALA A 51 -36.27 76.73 -7.88
C ALA A 51 -36.37 75.44 -7.06
N LEU A 52 -37.54 75.15 -6.48
CA LEU A 52 -37.78 73.91 -5.74
C LEU A 52 -37.63 72.68 -6.64
N VAL A 53 -38.21 72.71 -7.84
CA VAL A 53 -38.08 71.63 -8.83
C VAL A 53 -36.62 71.46 -9.26
N ALA A 54 -35.88 72.56 -9.47
CA ALA A 54 -34.46 72.52 -9.81
C ALA A 54 -33.61 71.93 -8.68
N ILE A 55 -33.88 72.27 -7.41
CA ILE A 55 -33.20 71.70 -6.24
C ILE A 55 -33.51 70.20 -6.13
N LEU A 56 -34.77 69.78 -6.30
CA LEU A 56 -35.14 68.37 -6.27
C LEU A 56 -34.48 67.57 -7.41
N LEU A 57 -34.39 68.15 -8.61
CA LEU A 57 -33.67 67.57 -9.75
C LEU A 57 -32.17 67.47 -9.48
N ALA A 58 -31.56 68.52 -8.92
CA ALA A 58 -30.16 68.51 -8.54
C ALA A 58 -29.87 67.45 -7.47
N LEU A 59 -30.70 67.35 -6.42
CA LEU A 59 -30.60 66.32 -5.39
C LEU A 59 -30.77 64.91 -5.99
N PHE A 60 -31.74 64.72 -6.88
CA PHE A 60 -31.95 63.45 -7.57
C PHE A 60 -30.74 63.06 -8.41
N LEU A 61 -30.17 64.00 -9.18
CA LEU A 61 -28.94 63.78 -9.96
C LEU A 61 -27.75 63.46 -9.06
N LEU A 62 -27.59 64.16 -7.94
CA LEU A 62 -26.50 63.94 -6.99
C LEU A 62 -26.60 62.54 -6.36
N VAL A 63 -27.80 62.14 -5.93
CA VAL A 63 -28.08 60.80 -5.38
C VAL A 63 -27.90 59.71 -6.45
N TRP A 64 -28.33 59.97 -7.70
CA TRP A 64 -28.14 59.06 -8.82
C TRP A 64 -26.66 58.86 -9.15
N LEU A 65 -25.89 59.96 -9.19
CA LEU A 65 -24.45 59.95 -9.47
C LEU A 65 -23.69 59.25 -8.34
N ALA A 66 -24.01 59.55 -7.07
CA ALA A 66 -23.45 58.86 -5.92
C ALA A 66 -23.74 57.36 -5.97
N ARG A 67 -24.99 56.95 -6.22
CA ARG A 67 -25.35 55.52 -6.37
C ARG A 67 -24.70 54.86 -7.58
N SER A 68 -24.46 55.60 -8.65
CA SER A 68 -23.77 55.09 -9.85
C SER A 68 -22.29 54.84 -9.56
N LEU A 69 -21.60 55.80 -8.94
CA LEU A 69 -20.20 55.67 -8.53
C LEU A 69 -20.02 54.55 -7.50
N PHE A 70 -20.87 54.45 -6.48
CA PHE A 70 -20.82 53.36 -5.50
C PHE A 70 -21.04 51.98 -6.14
N ARG A 71 -21.95 51.85 -7.13
CA ARG A 71 -22.17 50.60 -7.86
C ARG A 71 -21.01 50.26 -8.81
N ALA A 72 -20.41 51.26 -9.46
CA ALA A 72 -19.25 51.07 -10.33
C ALA A 72 -18.01 50.62 -9.54
N VAL A 73 -17.79 51.21 -8.36
CA VAL A 73 -16.68 50.85 -7.47
C VAL A 73 -16.91 49.45 -6.87
N ARG A 74 -18.07 49.17 -6.25
CA ARG A 74 -18.36 47.81 -5.72
C ARG A 74 -18.36 46.73 -6.80
N GLY A 75 -19.02 46.99 -7.94
CA GLY A 75 -19.09 46.05 -9.05
C GLY A 75 -17.76 45.80 -9.77
N SER A 76 -16.76 46.66 -9.61
CA SER A 76 -15.40 46.45 -10.14
C SER A 76 -14.54 45.64 -9.17
N VAL A 77 -14.63 45.89 -7.86
CA VAL A 77 -13.93 45.12 -6.82
C VAL A 77 -14.42 43.67 -6.80
N ASP A 78 -15.73 43.47 -6.86
CA ASP A 78 -16.33 42.13 -6.91
C ASP A 78 -15.94 41.39 -8.19
N ARG A 79 -16.02 42.02 -9.37
CA ARG A 79 -15.58 41.39 -10.64
C ARG A 79 -14.09 41.03 -10.64
N LEU A 80 -13.22 41.85 -10.05
CA LEU A 80 -11.80 41.54 -9.93
C LEU A 80 -11.54 40.37 -8.96
N ARG A 81 -12.27 40.31 -7.84
CA ARG A 81 -12.16 39.21 -6.86
C ARG A 81 -12.69 37.89 -7.42
N PHE A 82 -13.90 37.89 -8.00
CA PHE A 82 -14.51 36.71 -8.63
C PHE A 82 -13.74 36.26 -9.89
N GLY A 83 -13.19 37.19 -10.67
CA GLY A 83 -12.33 36.88 -11.81
C GLY A 83 -11.04 36.16 -11.39
N ARG A 84 -10.40 36.61 -10.30
CA ARG A 84 -9.17 35.98 -9.76
C ARG A 84 -9.42 34.59 -9.19
N GLN A 85 -10.55 34.37 -8.51
CA GLN A 85 -10.96 33.04 -8.04
C GLN A 85 -11.23 32.08 -9.22
N ARG A 86 -11.92 32.57 -10.26
CA ARG A 86 -12.17 31.77 -11.48
C ARG A 86 -10.86 31.36 -12.17
N ILE A 87 -9.86 32.25 -12.19
CA ILE A 87 -8.51 31.94 -12.70
C ILE A 87 -7.82 30.91 -11.81
N ALA A 88 -7.87 31.06 -10.49
CA ALA A 88 -7.26 30.10 -9.57
C ALA A 88 -7.90 28.71 -9.70
N ARG A 89 -9.23 28.63 -9.86
CA ARG A 89 -9.95 27.37 -10.09
C ARG A 89 -9.58 26.73 -11.42
N ARG A 90 -9.51 27.51 -12.51
CA ARG A 90 -9.01 27.01 -13.80
C ARG A 90 -7.58 26.47 -13.70
N ARG A 91 -6.68 27.18 -13.01
CA ARG A 91 -5.30 26.73 -12.79
C ARG A 91 -5.21 25.47 -11.93
N LEU A 92 -6.02 25.35 -10.89
CA LEU A 92 -6.12 24.11 -10.10
C LEU A 92 -6.57 22.95 -11.00
N THR A 93 -7.66 23.11 -11.76
CA THR A 93 -8.15 22.05 -12.66
C THR A 93 -7.11 21.68 -13.71
N SER A 94 -6.52 22.65 -14.41
CA SER A 94 -5.45 22.37 -15.38
C SER A 94 -4.20 21.78 -14.72
N GLY A 95 -3.83 22.23 -13.53
CA GLY A 95 -2.70 21.69 -12.77
C GLY A 95 -2.91 20.25 -12.31
N LEU A 96 -4.13 19.88 -11.93
CA LEU A 96 -4.50 18.50 -11.61
C LEU A 96 -4.54 17.60 -12.86
N VAL A 97 -4.97 18.12 -14.02
CA VAL A 97 -4.88 17.37 -15.29
C VAL A 97 -3.42 17.07 -15.62
N GLU A 98 -2.56 18.10 -15.59
CA GLU A 98 -1.11 17.94 -15.82
C GLU A 98 -0.47 16.99 -14.78
N PHE A 99 -0.95 17.00 -13.54
CA PHE A 99 -0.51 16.06 -12.50
C PHE A 99 -0.87 14.61 -12.85
N MET A 100 -2.10 14.37 -13.30
CA MET A 100 -2.56 13.03 -13.71
C MET A 100 -1.86 12.54 -14.98
N GLU A 101 -1.50 13.45 -15.88
CA GLU A 101 -0.71 13.17 -17.09
C GLU A 101 0.79 12.92 -16.79
N GLY A 102 1.25 13.14 -15.56
CA GLY A 102 2.66 12.99 -15.18
C GLY A 102 3.55 14.17 -15.60
N ASN A 103 2.97 15.28 -16.04
CA ASN A 103 3.69 16.51 -16.40
C ASN A 103 4.06 17.33 -15.14
N TRP A 104 4.91 16.74 -14.28
CA TRP A 104 5.24 17.24 -12.94
C TRP A 104 5.68 18.71 -12.90
N SER A 105 6.51 19.14 -13.84
CA SER A 105 7.00 20.53 -13.93
C SER A 105 5.89 21.54 -14.17
N ARG A 106 4.91 21.20 -15.03
CA ARG A 106 3.77 22.08 -15.35
C ARG A 106 2.75 22.04 -14.22
N ALA A 107 2.44 20.84 -13.72
CA ALA A 107 1.57 20.62 -12.58
C ALA A 107 2.01 21.45 -11.37
N ARG A 108 3.25 21.27 -10.90
CA ARG A 108 3.85 22.03 -9.79
C ARG A 108 3.68 23.54 -9.97
N ARG A 109 4.06 24.08 -11.13
CA ARG A 109 3.98 25.52 -11.42
C ARG A 109 2.54 26.04 -11.35
N GLN A 110 1.58 25.32 -11.93
CA GLN A 110 0.18 25.76 -11.93
C GLN A 110 -0.44 25.67 -10.53
N LEU A 111 -0.20 24.56 -9.83
CA LEU A 111 -0.72 24.27 -8.49
C LEU A 111 -0.19 25.26 -7.44
N LEU A 112 1.11 25.58 -7.45
CA LEU A 112 1.68 26.59 -6.55
C LEU A 112 1.14 28.00 -6.85
N LYS A 113 0.91 28.34 -8.12
CA LYS A 113 0.31 29.62 -8.50
C LYS A 113 -1.17 29.73 -8.13
N SER A 114 -1.89 28.62 -8.01
CA SER A 114 -3.30 28.60 -7.55
C SER A 114 -3.43 28.53 -6.04
N ALA A 115 -2.49 27.93 -5.31
CA ALA A 115 -2.62 27.64 -3.87
C ALA A 115 -3.04 28.83 -2.98
N PRO A 116 -2.44 30.05 -3.07
CA PRO A 116 -2.76 31.15 -2.16
C PRO A 116 -4.16 31.76 -2.35
N ARG A 117 -4.83 31.45 -3.46
CA ARG A 117 -6.12 32.04 -3.86
C ARG A 117 -7.18 31.01 -4.18
N SER A 118 -6.89 29.73 -3.94
CA SER A 118 -7.80 28.62 -4.17
C SER A 118 -8.66 28.40 -2.93
N GLU A 119 -9.88 27.91 -3.15
CA GLU A 119 -10.77 27.46 -2.08
C GLU A 119 -10.29 26.14 -1.45
N ALA A 120 -9.36 25.42 -2.11
CA ALA A 120 -8.78 24.16 -1.63
C ALA A 120 -7.23 24.23 -1.64
N PRO A 121 -6.60 25.03 -0.75
CA PRO A 121 -5.14 25.17 -0.71
C PRO A 121 -4.43 23.85 -0.38
N LEU A 122 -5.01 23.01 0.46
CA LEU A 122 -4.48 21.69 0.84
C LEU A 122 -4.13 20.83 -0.38
N ILE A 123 -5.10 20.61 -1.27
CA ILE A 123 -4.92 19.76 -2.46
C ILE A 123 -3.85 20.34 -3.38
N ASN A 124 -3.80 21.66 -3.54
CA ASN A 124 -2.75 22.31 -4.33
C ASN A 124 -1.36 22.02 -3.76
N TYR A 125 -1.17 22.19 -2.45
CA TYR A 125 0.13 21.97 -1.82
C TYR A 125 0.52 20.49 -1.82
N LEU A 126 -0.40 19.56 -1.56
CA LEU A 126 -0.12 18.12 -1.61
C LEU A 126 0.28 17.65 -3.02
N ALA A 127 -0.50 18.05 -4.04
CA ALA A 127 -0.20 17.68 -5.42
C ALA A 127 1.08 18.37 -5.94
N ALA A 128 1.34 19.61 -5.51
CA ALA A 128 2.60 20.30 -5.81
C ALA A 128 3.80 19.64 -5.10
N ALA A 129 3.65 19.23 -3.84
CA ALA A 129 4.67 18.51 -3.08
C ALA A 129 5.01 17.18 -3.76
N ARG A 130 3.99 16.43 -4.18
CA ARG A 130 4.18 15.19 -4.94
C ARG A 130 4.86 15.45 -6.28
N SER A 131 4.46 16.49 -7.00
CA SER A 131 5.13 16.87 -8.26
C SER A 131 6.59 17.26 -8.04
N ALA A 132 6.91 18.00 -6.97
CA ALA A 132 8.28 18.34 -6.61
C ALA A 132 9.10 17.09 -6.26
N PHE A 133 8.51 16.16 -5.52
CA PHE A 133 9.11 14.87 -5.20
C PHE A 133 9.42 14.05 -6.47
N GLU A 134 8.50 13.95 -7.43
CA GLU A 134 8.77 13.21 -8.68
C GLU A 134 9.85 13.87 -9.56
N LEU A 135 10.05 15.19 -9.41
CA LEU A 135 11.15 15.92 -10.06
C LEU A 135 12.49 15.80 -9.32
N GLY A 136 12.54 15.11 -8.17
CA GLY A 136 13.74 14.98 -7.34
C GLY A 136 13.97 16.14 -6.35
N PHE A 137 13.09 17.13 -6.28
CA PHE A 137 13.21 18.26 -5.35
C PHE A 137 12.66 17.88 -3.95
N ARG A 138 13.46 17.10 -3.20
CA ARG A 138 13.07 16.56 -1.88
C ARG A 138 12.83 17.63 -0.81
N GLU A 139 13.72 18.62 -0.71
CA GLU A 139 13.60 19.71 0.27
C GLU A 139 12.33 20.53 0.02
N GLU A 140 12.10 20.90 -1.24
CA GLU A 140 10.90 21.62 -1.64
C GLU A 140 9.63 20.80 -1.36
N ALA A 141 9.63 19.50 -1.63
CA ALA A 141 8.50 18.64 -1.31
C ALA A 141 8.15 18.71 0.18
N ASN A 142 9.15 18.67 1.07
CA ASN A 142 8.96 18.80 2.51
C ASN A 142 8.42 20.19 2.91
N GLU A 143 8.96 21.27 2.33
CA GLU A 143 8.43 22.62 2.56
C GLU A 143 6.96 22.76 2.14
N LEU A 144 6.58 22.14 1.01
CA LEU A 144 5.22 22.15 0.50
C LEU A 144 4.28 21.30 1.37
N LEU A 145 4.76 20.19 1.94
CA LEU A 145 4.01 19.42 2.94
C LEU A 145 3.79 20.23 4.22
N ALA A 146 4.79 20.98 4.69
CA ALA A 146 4.62 21.88 5.84
C ALA A 146 3.59 22.99 5.57
N LYS A 147 3.56 23.55 4.36
CA LYS A 147 2.52 24.50 3.93
C LYS A 147 1.13 23.85 3.85
N ALA A 148 1.06 22.58 3.45
CA ALA A 148 -0.17 21.82 3.44
C ALA A 148 -0.71 21.59 4.86
N GLU A 149 0.15 21.25 5.82
CA GLU A 149 -0.20 21.06 7.23
C GLU A 149 -0.69 22.36 7.90
N ALA A 150 -0.10 23.50 7.53
CA ALA A 150 -0.52 24.82 8.01
C ALA A 150 -1.92 25.26 7.52
N CYS A 151 -2.56 24.50 6.62
CA CYS A 151 -3.90 24.82 6.12
C CYS A 151 -5.04 24.48 7.10
N GLY A 152 -4.79 23.68 8.15
CA GLY A 152 -5.78 23.36 9.19
C GLY A 152 -5.54 22.01 9.90
N GLU A 153 -6.26 21.74 10.99
CA GLU A 153 -6.07 20.51 11.77
C GLU A 153 -6.55 19.24 11.03
N ASP A 154 -7.63 19.34 10.26
CA ASP A 154 -8.18 18.24 9.45
C ASP A 154 -7.24 17.78 8.31
N THR A 155 -6.09 18.43 8.15
CA THR A 155 -5.13 18.15 7.07
C THR A 155 -4.05 17.14 7.47
N ARG A 156 -3.84 16.93 8.77
CA ARG A 156 -2.69 16.16 9.30
C ARG A 156 -2.63 14.74 8.74
N LEU A 157 -3.76 14.05 8.62
CA LEU A 157 -3.80 12.69 8.06
C LEU A 157 -3.41 12.68 6.57
N ALA A 158 -3.95 13.59 5.77
CA ALA A 158 -3.67 13.67 4.34
C ALA A 158 -2.19 14.00 4.07
N VAL A 159 -1.60 14.90 4.87
CA VAL A 159 -0.17 15.22 4.82
C VAL A 159 0.67 14.00 5.20
N ALA A 160 0.36 13.34 6.32
CA ALA A 160 1.11 12.17 6.78
C ALA A 160 1.04 10.99 5.79
N LEU A 161 -0.12 10.72 5.18
CA LEU A 161 -0.27 9.71 4.15
C LEU A 161 0.51 10.07 2.87
N SER A 162 0.52 11.34 2.49
CA SER A 162 1.28 11.82 1.32
C SER A 162 2.78 11.68 1.56
N GLN A 163 3.25 12.06 2.75
CA GLN A 163 4.64 11.89 3.17
C GLN A 163 5.05 10.41 3.21
N ALA A 164 4.23 9.55 3.81
CA ALA A 164 4.48 8.11 3.89
C ALA A 164 4.57 7.46 2.50
N ARG A 165 3.71 7.86 1.55
CA ARG A 165 3.79 7.38 0.15
C ARG A 165 5.12 7.76 -0.51
N MET A 166 5.58 8.99 -0.29
CA MET A 166 6.88 9.46 -0.80
C MET A 166 8.04 8.67 -0.16
N GLN A 167 8.02 8.48 1.15
CA GLN A 167 9.03 7.69 1.87
C GLN A 167 9.06 6.23 1.42
N LEU A 168 7.89 5.62 1.20
CA LEU A 168 7.77 4.25 0.70
C LEU A 168 8.39 4.10 -0.70
N GLN A 169 8.13 5.06 -1.60
CA GLN A 169 8.70 5.06 -2.95
C GLN A 169 10.23 5.20 -2.94
N ASP A 170 10.77 5.98 -2.00
CA ASP A 170 12.21 6.11 -1.79
C ASP A 170 12.85 4.95 -1.01
N LYS A 171 12.06 3.92 -0.65
CA LYS A 171 12.50 2.78 0.17
C LYS A 171 12.97 3.17 1.58
N HIS A 172 12.58 4.34 2.07
CA HIS A 172 12.79 4.76 3.46
C HIS A 172 11.71 4.13 4.38
N TYR A 173 11.72 2.80 4.50
CA TYR A 173 10.65 2.04 5.17
C TYR A 173 10.50 2.40 6.65
N GLU A 174 11.60 2.58 7.38
CA GLU A 174 11.56 2.92 8.82
C GLU A 174 10.91 4.30 9.06
N GLN A 175 11.30 5.30 8.26
CA GLN A 175 10.72 6.65 8.33
C GLN A 175 9.24 6.64 7.93
N CYS A 176 8.88 5.84 6.93
CA CYS A 176 7.50 5.60 6.53
C CYS A 176 6.68 5.03 7.69
N ILE A 177 7.17 3.97 8.34
CA ILE A 177 6.52 3.36 9.50
C ILE A 177 6.36 4.36 10.66
N ALA A 178 7.40 5.13 10.97
CA ALA A 178 7.35 6.15 12.02
C ALA A 178 6.27 7.22 11.74
N SER A 179 6.19 7.68 10.50
CA SER A 179 5.19 8.67 10.05
C SER A 179 3.78 8.09 10.11
N LEU A 180 3.60 6.84 9.67
CA LEU A 180 2.31 6.14 9.70
C LEU A 180 1.86 5.80 11.13
N LYS A 181 2.78 5.47 12.05
CA LYS A 181 2.45 5.25 13.47
C LYS A 181 1.89 6.52 14.12
N ARG A 182 2.43 7.70 13.79
CA ARG A 182 1.85 8.99 14.23
C ARG A 182 0.47 9.22 13.60
N ALA A 183 0.32 8.96 12.31
CA ALA A 183 -0.97 9.07 11.63
C ALA A 183 -2.04 8.12 12.21
N LYS A 184 -1.63 6.95 12.68
CA LYS A 184 -2.51 5.94 13.30
C LYS A 184 -3.13 6.45 14.59
N GLN A 185 -2.48 7.37 15.31
CA GLN A 185 -3.05 8.00 16.50
C GLN A 185 -4.22 8.93 16.18
N LEU A 186 -4.27 9.48 14.96
CA LEU A 186 -5.36 10.34 14.48
C LEU A 186 -6.55 9.48 14.02
N GLU A 187 -6.30 8.56 13.09
CA GLU A 187 -7.33 7.65 12.57
C GLU A 187 -6.80 6.20 12.51
N PRO A 188 -7.03 5.39 13.56
CA PRO A 188 -6.46 4.04 13.65
C PRO A 188 -6.92 3.06 12.57
N ARG A 189 -8.14 3.25 12.04
CA ARG A 189 -8.80 2.31 11.11
C ARG A 189 -8.82 2.80 9.66
N HIS A 190 -8.03 3.80 9.32
CA HIS A 190 -8.03 4.35 7.97
C HIS A 190 -7.46 3.32 6.96
N PRO A 191 -8.22 2.88 5.93
CA PRO A 191 -7.81 1.76 5.06
C PRO A 191 -6.47 2.01 4.35
N ALA A 192 -6.26 3.22 3.81
CA ALA A 192 -5.02 3.54 3.11
C ALA A 192 -3.80 3.58 4.05
N LEU A 193 -4.01 3.88 5.33
CA LEU A 193 -2.93 3.90 6.33
C LEU A 193 -2.45 2.46 6.57
N LEU A 194 -3.39 1.54 6.79
CA LEU A 194 -3.08 0.14 7.05
C LEU A 194 -2.44 -0.53 5.83
N GLN A 195 -2.89 -0.19 4.62
CA GLN A 195 -2.25 -0.67 3.38
C GLN A 195 -0.81 -0.18 3.23
N LEU A 196 -0.51 1.08 3.58
CA LEU A 196 0.86 1.58 3.54
C LEU A 196 1.73 0.94 4.63
N LEU A 197 1.19 0.73 5.84
CA LEU A 197 1.90 0.00 6.90
C LEU A 197 2.20 -1.44 6.48
N ARG A 198 1.23 -2.13 5.88
CA ARG A 198 1.41 -3.47 5.31
C ARG A 198 2.56 -3.50 4.32
N GLN A 199 2.56 -2.58 3.34
CA GLN A 199 3.63 -2.50 2.33
C GLN A 199 4.99 -2.19 2.95
N ALA A 200 5.04 -1.27 3.92
CA ALA A 200 6.29 -0.90 4.58
C ALA A 200 6.86 -2.05 5.44
N TYR A 201 6.03 -2.72 6.26
CA TYR A 201 6.48 -3.86 7.06
C TYR A 201 6.90 -5.04 6.20
N TYR A 202 6.15 -5.34 5.13
CA TYR A 202 6.51 -6.40 4.19
C TYR A 202 7.85 -6.12 3.51
N SER A 203 8.07 -4.88 3.06
CA SER A 203 9.32 -4.50 2.39
C SER A 203 10.52 -4.47 3.34
N LEU A 204 10.30 -4.17 4.62
CA LEU A 204 11.33 -4.20 5.66
C LEU A 204 11.63 -5.64 6.14
N GLY A 205 10.73 -6.59 5.91
CA GLY A 205 10.80 -7.93 6.48
C GLY A 205 10.47 -7.98 7.98
N ASP A 206 9.71 -6.99 8.49
CA ASP A 206 9.24 -6.97 9.88
C ASP A 206 7.96 -7.78 10.02
N TRP A 207 8.12 -9.11 10.03
CA TRP A 207 7.01 -10.06 10.10
C TRP A 207 6.27 -10.03 11.43
N SER A 208 6.93 -9.61 12.51
CA SER A 208 6.32 -9.48 13.84
C SER A 208 5.29 -8.35 13.86
N SER A 209 5.68 -7.15 13.43
CA SER A 209 4.76 -6.02 13.33
C SER A 209 3.65 -6.27 12.29
N LEU A 210 3.98 -6.96 11.19
CA LEU A 210 2.98 -7.33 10.19
C LEU A 210 1.93 -8.30 10.75
N ARG A 211 2.34 -9.27 11.59
CA ARG A 211 1.41 -10.19 12.27
C ARG A 211 0.43 -9.47 13.17
N GLU A 212 0.90 -8.47 13.93
CA GLU A 212 0.04 -7.65 14.78
C GLU A 212 -0.97 -6.81 13.99
N LEU A 213 -0.62 -6.45 12.74
CA LEU A 213 -1.46 -5.65 11.85
C LEU A 213 -2.58 -6.47 11.17
N LEU A 214 -2.45 -7.79 11.06
CA LEU A 214 -3.40 -8.67 10.35
C LEU A 214 -4.86 -8.52 10.80
N PRO A 215 -5.20 -8.52 12.11
CA PRO A 215 -6.59 -8.41 12.54
C PRO A 215 -7.22 -7.05 12.23
N GLU A 216 -6.40 -6.00 12.11
CA GLU A 216 -6.86 -4.68 11.70
C GLU A 216 -7.09 -4.61 10.18
N LEU A 217 -6.20 -5.24 9.39
CA LEU A 217 -6.35 -5.35 7.95
C LEU A 217 -7.63 -6.10 7.58
N GLU A 218 -7.92 -7.21 8.26
CA GLU A 218 -9.15 -7.99 8.09
C GLU A 218 -10.42 -7.13 8.27
N LYS A 219 -10.43 -6.28 9.29
CA LYS A 219 -11.63 -5.51 9.66
C LYS A 219 -11.85 -4.25 8.82
N SER A 220 -10.81 -3.69 8.22
CA SER A 220 -10.89 -2.30 7.72
C SER A 220 -10.20 -2.03 6.39
N ALA A 221 -9.37 -2.93 5.86
CA ALA A 221 -8.57 -2.64 4.67
C ALA A 221 -9.22 -3.05 3.33
N ASN A 222 -10.50 -3.47 3.32
CA ASN A 222 -11.24 -3.96 2.15
C ASN A 222 -10.41 -4.95 1.31
N ILE A 223 -9.65 -5.83 1.97
CA ILE A 223 -8.82 -6.86 1.33
C ILE A 223 -9.71 -8.07 1.06
N ARG A 224 -9.51 -8.74 -0.08
CA ARG A 224 -10.20 -10.00 -0.36
C ARG A 224 -9.72 -11.06 0.61
N ASP A 225 -10.64 -11.90 1.11
CA ASP A 225 -10.29 -12.94 2.10
C ASP A 225 -9.14 -13.85 1.61
N GLU A 226 -9.09 -14.16 0.31
CA GLU A 226 -8.01 -14.94 -0.31
C GLU A 226 -6.64 -14.25 -0.20
N GLU A 227 -6.58 -12.95 -0.48
CA GLU A 227 -5.34 -12.16 -0.39
C GLU A 227 -4.86 -12.05 1.06
N LEU A 228 -5.80 -11.91 2.00
CA LEU A 228 -5.47 -11.87 3.41
C LEU A 228 -4.94 -13.23 3.88
N GLN A 229 -5.59 -14.33 3.51
CA GLN A 229 -5.12 -15.68 3.84
C GLN A 229 -3.72 -15.96 3.27
N GLN A 230 -3.45 -15.53 2.04
CA GLN A 230 -2.11 -15.66 1.46
C GLN A 230 -1.07 -14.85 2.26
N LEU A 231 -1.39 -13.60 2.60
CA LEU A 231 -0.51 -12.75 3.42
C LEU A 231 -0.24 -13.36 4.79
N GLU A 232 -1.28 -13.90 5.44
CA GLU A 232 -1.13 -14.59 6.72
C GLU A 232 -0.19 -15.80 6.61
N LEU A 233 -0.37 -16.63 5.58
CA LEU A 233 0.49 -17.78 5.33
C LEU A 233 1.95 -17.34 5.17
N GLU A 234 2.21 -16.34 4.31
CA GLU A 234 3.56 -15.80 4.10
C GLU A 234 4.19 -15.31 5.42
N VAL A 235 3.44 -14.54 6.22
CA VAL A 235 3.90 -14.05 7.53
C VAL A 235 4.30 -15.21 8.45
N TYR A 236 3.46 -16.25 8.55
CA TYR A 236 3.77 -17.39 9.43
C TYR A 236 4.95 -18.21 8.92
N GLN A 237 5.04 -18.44 7.61
CA GLN A 237 6.18 -19.14 7.01
C GLN A 237 7.50 -18.41 7.31
N HIS A 238 7.53 -17.09 7.12
CA HIS A 238 8.72 -16.29 7.41
C HIS A 238 9.07 -16.28 8.90
N GLN A 239 8.10 -16.15 9.80
CA GLN A 239 8.36 -16.20 11.24
C GLN A 239 8.93 -17.56 11.70
N LEU A 240 8.44 -18.66 11.14
CA LEU A 240 8.96 -20.00 11.43
C LEU A 240 10.41 -20.15 10.93
N VAL A 241 10.69 -19.72 9.70
CA VAL A 241 12.05 -19.76 9.13
C VAL A 241 13.01 -18.87 9.92
N GLU A 242 12.58 -17.67 10.31
CA GLU A 242 13.39 -16.76 11.12
C GLU A 242 13.71 -17.36 12.49
N ALA A 243 12.74 -17.98 13.17
CA ALA A 243 12.96 -18.65 14.44
C ALA A 243 13.95 -19.82 14.32
N ALA A 244 13.81 -20.65 13.29
CA ALA A 244 14.72 -21.78 13.04
C ALA A 244 16.14 -21.32 12.66
N SER A 245 16.27 -20.25 11.87
CA SER A 245 17.59 -19.71 11.46
C SER A 245 18.45 -19.23 12.63
N ARG A 246 17.82 -18.84 13.75
CA ARG A 246 18.49 -18.44 14.98
C ARG A 246 18.74 -19.62 15.95
N ASN A 247 18.40 -20.84 15.52
CA ASN A 247 18.44 -22.06 16.31
C ASN A 247 17.67 -21.96 17.65
N ASP A 248 16.55 -21.20 17.65
CA ASP A 248 15.74 -20.92 18.83
C ASP A 248 14.50 -21.83 18.84
N SER A 249 14.64 -23.02 19.44
CA SER A 249 13.56 -24.01 19.54
C SER A 249 12.34 -23.47 20.29
N GLU A 250 12.55 -22.76 21.39
CA GLU A 250 11.44 -22.20 22.16
C GLU A 250 10.64 -21.18 21.35
N LYS A 251 11.32 -20.27 20.64
CA LYS A 251 10.64 -19.30 19.78
C LYS A 251 9.90 -19.99 18.64
N LEU A 252 10.49 -21.03 18.04
CA LEU A 252 9.85 -21.80 16.97
C LEU A 252 8.54 -22.44 17.46
N GLN A 253 8.58 -23.09 18.63
CA GLN A 253 7.39 -23.68 19.27
C GLN A 253 6.36 -22.60 19.67
N LYS A 254 6.80 -21.47 20.23
CA LYS A 254 5.92 -20.33 20.57
C LYS A 254 5.21 -19.77 19.34
N VAL A 255 5.91 -19.60 18.23
CA VAL A 255 5.32 -19.13 16.96
C VAL A 255 4.24 -20.12 16.50
N TRP A 256 4.55 -21.42 16.50
CA TRP A 256 3.63 -22.49 16.08
C TRP A 256 2.37 -22.61 16.97
N HIS A 257 2.55 -22.60 18.28
CA HIS A 257 1.43 -22.66 19.24
C HIS A 257 0.56 -21.41 19.22
N GLY A 258 1.13 -20.24 18.87
CA GLY A 258 0.38 -19.02 18.67
C GLY A 258 -0.41 -18.96 17.35
N LEU A 259 -0.27 -19.94 16.45
CA LEU A 259 -1.05 -20.01 15.22
C LEU A 259 -2.50 -20.41 15.51
N ASN A 260 -3.44 -19.83 14.78
CA ASN A 260 -4.83 -20.27 14.83
C ASN A 260 -4.95 -21.74 14.37
N GLY A 261 -5.91 -22.48 14.93
CA GLY A 261 -6.08 -23.91 14.64
C GLY A 261 -6.27 -24.24 13.16
N ARG A 262 -6.76 -23.30 12.33
CA ARG A 262 -6.83 -23.45 10.87
C ARG A 262 -5.44 -23.63 10.24
N TRP A 263 -4.47 -22.83 10.69
CA TRP A 263 -3.11 -22.82 10.15
C TRP A 263 -2.28 -23.97 10.69
N GLN A 264 -2.51 -24.38 11.94
CA GLN A 264 -1.89 -25.59 12.48
C GLN A 264 -2.32 -26.85 11.72
N ARG A 265 -3.51 -26.88 11.12
CA ARG A 265 -4.00 -28.01 10.30
C ARG A 265 -3.60 -27.89 8.83
N ASN A 266 -3.05 -26.75 8.39
CA ASN A 266 -2.59 -26.58 7.03
C ASN A 266 -1.40 -27.50 6.76
N ILE A 267 -1.52 -28.34 5.74
CA ILE A 267 -0.56 -29.41 5.41
C ILE A 267 0.78 -28.81 5.01
N GLY A 268 0.77 -27.80 4.14
CA GLY A 268 1.97 -27.10 3.69
C GLY A 268 2.75 -26.47 4.84
N LEU A 269 2.07 -25.70 5.70
CA LEU A 269 2.72 -25.02 6.83
C LEU A 269 3.24 -26.01 7.88
N ARG A 270 2.48 -27.06 8.20
CA ARG A 270 2.92 -28.11 9.13
C ARG A 270 4.10 -28.91 8.57
N SER A 271 4.12 -29.17 7.28
CA SER A 271 5.24 -29.86 6.62
C SER A 271 6.53 -29.05 6.72
N GLN A 272 6.44 -27.73 6.56
CA GLN A 272 7.56 -26.82 6.73
C GLN A 272 8.00 -26.77 8.19
N TYR A 273 7.05 -26.69 9.13
CA TYR A 273 7.36 -26.73 10.55
C TYR A 273 8.14 -27.98 10.96
N ALA A 274 7.72 -29.16 10.49
CA ALA A 274 8.43 -30.41 10.76
C ALA A 274 9.86 -30.43 10.17
N ARG A 275 10.05 -29.87 8.97
CA ARG A 275 11.39 -29.70 8.37
C ARG A 275 12.28 -28.76 9.21
N LEU A 276 11.71 -27.66 9.71
CA LEU A 276 12.45 -26.70 10.53
C LEU A 276 12.80 -27.28 11.90
N LEU A 277 11.91 -28.08 12.50
CA LEU A 277 12.21 -28.82 13.74
C LEU A 277 13.38 -29.78 13.57
N HIS A 278 13.41 -30.54 12.47
CA HIS A 278 14.56 -31.39 12.14
C HIS A 278 15.85 -30.59 11.97
N GLN A 279 15.79 -29.43 11.30
CA GLN A 279 16.95 -28.56 11.09
C GLN A 279 17.58 -28.05 12.40
N ILE A 280 16.76 -27.78 13.42
CA ILE A 280 17.24 -27.36 14.75
C ILE A 280 17.56 -28.53 15.68
N GLY A 281 17.37 -29.78 15.22
CA GLY A 281 17.64 -31.01 15.98
C GLY A 281 16.51 -31.49 16.89
N ASP A 282 15.31 -30.90 16.81
CA ASP A 282 14.13 -31.34 17.60
C ASP A 282 13.34 -32.42 16.86
N ASP A 283 14.01 -33.56 16.63
CA ASP A 283 13.47 -34.67 15.87
C ASP A 283 12.26 -35.34 16.55
N THR A 284 12.20 -35.28 17.88
CA THR A 284 11.12 -35.89 18.67
C THR A 284 9.77 -35.21 18.45
N GLU A 285 9.75 -33.87 18.40
CA GLU A 285 8.56 -33.11 18.03
C GLU A 285 8.30 -33.22 16.51
N ALA A 286 9.35 -33.18 15.68
CA ALA A 286 9.21 -33.32 14.23
C ALA A 286 8.48 -34.63 13.87
N GLU A 287 8.80 -35.73 14.55
CA GLU A 287 8.18 -37.04 14.36
C GLU A 287 6.66 -36.99 14.60
N LYS A 288 6.20 -36.33 15.67
CA LYS A 288 4.77 -36.19 15.98
C LYS A 288 4.03 -35.47 14.85
N HIS A 289 4.64 -34.41 14.31
CA HIS A 289 4.04 -33.63 13.22
C HIS A 289 4.01 -34.40 11.90
N LEU A 290 5.08 -35.13 11.57
CA LEU A 290 5.12 -35.96 10.36
C LEU A 290 4.14 -37.13 10.43
N ARG A 291 4.01 -37.81 11.58
CA ARG A 291 3.02 -38.88 11.74
C ARG A 291 1.60 -38.37 11.51
N TRP A 292 1.27 -37.20 12.08
CA TRP A 292 -0.03 -36.59 11.88
C TRP A 292 -0.30 -36.26 10.40
N LEU A 293 0.73 -35.84 9.65
CA LEU A 293 0.62 -35.54 8.21
C LEU A 293 0.44 -36.82 7.39
N LEU A 294 1.35 -37.78 7.55
CA LEU A 294 1.40 -39.03 6.79
C LEU A 294 0.18 -39.93 7.04
N ASN A 295 -0.45 -39.86 8.21
CA ASN A 295 -1.72 -40.57 8.49
C ASN A 295 -2.94 -39.97 7.75
N ARG A 296 -2.83 -38.78 7.18
CA ARG A 296 -3.95 -38.09 6.51
C ARG A 296 -3.74 -38.01 5.00
N GLU A 297 -2.52 -37.69 4.60
CA GLU A 297 -2.14 -37.59 3.20
C GLU A 297 -0.74 -38.16 3.03
N TRP A 298 -0.64 -39.16 2.15
CA TRP A 298 0.63 -39.77 1.81
C TRP A 298 1.46 -38.81 0.95
N ASP A 299 2.65 -38.43 1.44
CA ASP A 299 3.65 -37.66 0.69
C ASP A 299 5.01 -38.35 0.77
N PRO A 300 5.56 -38.84 -0.36
CA PRO A 300 6.87 -39.47 -0.40
C PRO A 300 8.00 -38.65 0.23
N LYS A 301 7.98 -37.32 0.08
CA LYS A 301 9.03 -36.44 0.64
C LYS A 301 8.96 -36.37 2.17
N LEU A 302 7.77 -36.48 2.74
CA LEU A 302 7.59 -36.52 4.19
C LEU A 302 7.99 -37.88 4.75
N ALA A 303 7.75 -38.96 4.01
CA ALA A 303 8.24 -40.28 4.37
C ALA A 303 9.78 -40.34 4.37
N GLU A 304 10.42 -39.75 3.36
CA GLU A 304 11.89 -39.66 3.30
C GLU A 304 12.45 -38.90 4.52
N LEU A 305 11.87 -37.74 4.86
CA LEU A 305 12.25 -36.96 6.04
C LEU A 305 12.03 -37.75 7.33
N TYR A 306 10.91 -38.47 7.45
CA TYR A 306 10.61 -39.30 8.61
C TYR A 306 11.67 -40.39 8.84
N GLY A 307 12.18 -40.99 7.77
CA GLY A 307 13.28 -41.95 7.83
C GLY A 307 14.61 -41.36 8.34
N CYS A 308 14.77 -40.05 8.28
CA CYS A 308 15.96 -39.34 8.78
C CYS A 308 15.82 -38.91 10.26
N LEU A 309 14.59 -38.76 10.78
CA LEU A 309 14.36 -38.21 12.13
C LEU A 309 14.74 -39.18 13.24
N THR A 310 15.44 -38.73 14.26
CA THR A 310 15.73 -39.47 15.51
C THR A 310 14.61 -39.26 16.54
N GLY A 311 13.61 -40.13 16.47
CA GLY A 311 12.44 -40.06 17.34
C GLY A 311 12.74 -40.44 18.79
N ALA A 312 11.72 -40.30 19.65
CA ALA A 312 11.83 -40.69 21.06
C ALA A 312 11.90 -42.21 21.25
N ASP A 313 11.24 -42.97 20.39
CA ASP A 313 11.24 -44.44 20.39
C ASP A 313 11.47 -44.95 18.96
N ALA A 314 12.68 -45.48 18.71
CA ALA A 314 13.08 -45.99 17.41
C ALA A 314 12.24 -47.20 16.96
N SER A 315 11.80 -48.04 17.90
CA SER A 315 11.00 -49.24 17.59
C SER A 315 9.58 -48.85 17.21
N ALA A 316 9.00 -47.88 17.93
CA ALA A 316 7.70 -47.32 17.58
C ALA A 316 7.71 -46.67 16.19
N GLN A 317 8.81 -46.03 15.80
CA GLN A 317 8.92 -45.43 14.46
C GLN A 317 8.85 -46.47 13.35
N VAL A 318 9.52 -47.62 13.51
CA VAL A 318 9.44 -48.75 12.57
C VAL A 318 8.01 -49.28 12.51
N SER A 319 7.37 -49.52 13.66
CA SER A 319 6.01 -50.05 13.70
C SER A 319 4.99 -49.12 13.03
N ASN A 320 5.15 -47.80 13.18
CA ASN A 320 4.30 -46.80 12.52
C ASN A 320 4.49 -46.84 10.99
N ALA A 321 5.75 -46.88 10.53
CA ALA A 321 6.07 -46.95 9.10
C ALA A 321 5.62 -48.28 8.45
N GLU A 322 5.71 -49.40 9.18
CA GLU A 322 5.15 -50.70 8.75
C GLU A 322 3.62 -50.63 8.67
N GLY A 323 2.97 -49.82 9.51
CA GLY A 323 1.55 -49.50 9.41
C GLY A 323 1.20 -48.79 8.09
N TRP A 324 1.95 -47.74 7.73
CA TRP A 324 1.78 -47.05 6.46
C TRP A 324 2.01 -47.94 5.24
N LEU A 325 2.92 -48.91 5.34
CA LEU A 325 3.19 -49.87 4.26
C LEU A 325 1.95 -50.75 3.99
N LYS A 326 1.19 -51.09 5.04
CA LYS A 326 -0.06 -51.85 4.90
C LYS A 326 -1.20 -51.00 4.35
N GLU A 327 -1.25 -49.72 4.70
CA GLU A 327 -2.34 -48.81 4.34
C GLU A 327 -2.18 -48.25 2.92
N TYR A 328 -1.01 -47.73 2.58
CA TYR A 328 -0.73 -47.07 1.30
C TYR A 328 -0.03 -47.98 0.28
N GLY A 329 0.41 -49.18 0.69
CA GLY A 329 1.09 -50.14 -0.16
C GLY A 329 2.60 -49.89 -0.30
N GLU A 330 3.24 -50.70 -1.15
CA GLU A 330 4.69 -50.61 -1.39
C GLU A 330 5.04 -49.37 -2.23
N SER A 331 5.87 -48.49 -1.67
CA SER A 331 6.46 -47.32 -2.33
C SER A 331 7.97 -47.31 -2.09
N ALA A 332 8.77 -46.97 -3.11
CA ALA A 332 10.22 -46.91 -2.99
C ALA A 332 10.67 -45.97 -1.85
N ASP A 333 10.02 -44.82 -1.71
CA ASP A 333 10.32 -43.83 -0.67
C ASP A 333 10.04 -44.38 0.73
N LEU A 334 8.91 -45.08 0.91
CA LEU A 334 8.54 -45.71 2.18
C LEU A 334 9.47 -46.87 2.53
N LEU A 335 9.83 -47.69 1.55
CA LEU A 335 10.77 -48.80 1.75
C LEU A 335 12.16 -48.29 2.12
N THR A 336 12.63 -47.21 1.49
CA THR A 336 13.88 -46.54 1.89
C THR A 336 13.79 -45.99 3.31
N CYS A 337 12.67 -45.35 3.67
CA CYS A 337 12.41 -44.92 5.05
C CYS A 337 12.46 -46.08 6.05
N LEU A 338 11.76 -47.19 5.77
CA LEU A 338 11.78 -48.40 6.60
C LEU A 338 13.18 -49.01 6.72
N GLY A 339 13.96 -48.98 5.65
CA GLY A 339 15.36 -49.41 5.67
C GLY A 339 16.20 -48.56 6.63
N ARG A 340 16.10 -47.22 6.56
CA ARG A 340 16.79 -46.30 7.49
C ARG A 340 16.38 -46.51 8.95
N LEU A 341 15.08 -46.64 9.21
CA LEU A 341 14.58 -46.90 10.57
C LEU A 341 15.02 -48.27 11.10
N SER A 342 15.05 -49.29 10.23
CA SER A 342 15.53 -50.63 10.57
C SER A 342 17.03 -50.62 10.89
N MET A 343 17.84 -49.87 10.12
CA MET A 343 19.26 -49.65 10.42
C MET A 343 19.44 -49.05 11.82
N ARG A 344 18.63 -48.05 12.19
CA ARG A 344 18.76 -47.42 13.51
C ARG A 344 18.36 -48.34 14.67
N ASN A 345 17.47 -49.31 14.42
CA ASN A 345 17.10 -50.33 15.40
C ASN A 345 18.00 -51.58 15.33
N GLU A 346 19.11 -51.52 14.58
CA GLU A 346 20.03 -52.65 14.41
C GLU A 346 19.39 -53.90 13.76
N LEU A 347 18.28 -53.71 13.04
CA LEU A 347 17.56 -54.76 12.32
C LEU A 347 18.13 -54.93 10.91
N TRP A 348 19.41 -55.27 10.82
CA TRP A 348 20.21 -55.27 9.57
C TRP A 348 19.57 -56.08 8.43
N GLY A 349 19.08 -57.29 8.74
CA GLY A 349 18.45 -58.15 7.72
C GLY A 349 17.15 -57.57 7.16
N LYS A 350 16.34 -56.91 8.00
CA LYS A 350 15.14 -56.20 7.53
C LYS A 350 15.53 -54.97 6.71
N ALA A 351 16.54 -54.22 7.16
CA ALA A 351 17.03 -53.05 6.44
C ALA A 351 17.46 -53.40 5.01
N GLN A 352 18.26 -54.47 4.86
CA GLN A 352 18.67 -54.99 3.57
C GLN A 352 17.46 -55.31 2.67
N GLN A 353 16.50 -56.09 3.17
CA GLN A 353 15.31 -56.46 2.41
C GLN A 353 14.50 -55.25 1.93
N TYR A 354 14.31 -54.25 2.80
CA TYR A 354 13.59 -53.04 2.44
C TYR A 354 14.33 -52.20 1.38
N PHE A 355 15.65 -52.03 1.51
CA PHE A 355 16.44 -51.30 0.51
C PHE A 355 16.48 -52.02 -0.83
N GLU A 356 16.68 -53.34 -0.84
CA GLU A 356 16.65 -54.14 -2.08
C GLU A 356 15.29 -54.03 -2.78
N LYS A 357 14.19 -54.19 -2.04
CA LYS A 357 12.84 -53.98 -2.58
C LYS A 357 12.62 -52.58 -3.11
N SER A 358 13.12 -51.55 -2.42
CA SER A 358 13.03 -50.17 -2.89
C SER A 358 13.73 -50.00 -4.24
N LEU A 359 14.94 -50.54 -4.39
CA LEU A 359 15.72 -50.46 -5.63
C LEU A 359 15.09 -51.25 -6.78
N LEU A 360 14.34 -52.32 -6.49
CA LEU A 360 13.53 -53.02 -7.49
C LEU A 360 12.38 -52.17 -8.02
N LEU A 361 11.75 -51.35 -7.17
CA LEU A 361 10.66 -50.46 -7.58
C LEU A 361 11.17 -49.22 -8.31
N ARG A 362 12.23 -48.60 -7.79
CA ARG A 362 12.84 -47.41 -8.37
C ARG A 362 14.33 -47.42 -8.06
N GLN A 363 15.14 -47.40 -9.11
CA GLN A 363 16.56 -47.16 -8.97
C GLN A 363 16.79 -45.74 -8.48
N ASP A 364 17.42 -45.62 -7.31
CA ASP A 364 17.68 -44.35 -6.64
C ASP A 364 19.11 -44.33 -6.09
N PRO A 365 19.93 -43.31 -6.41
CA PRO A 365 21.30 -43.22 -5.93
C PRO A 365 21.43 -43.20 -4.41
N VAL A 366 20.46 -42.59 -3.70
CA VAL A 366 20.50 -42.46 -2.25
C VAL A 366 20.26 -43.83 -1.61
N THR A 367 19.22 -44.55 -2.06
CA THR A 367 18.96 -45.92 -1.57
C THR A 367 20.12 -46.87 -1.89
N SER A 368 20.74 -46.77 -3.08
CA SER A 368 21.91 -47.56 -3.44
C SER A 368 23.10 -47.29 -2.51
N ALA A 369 23.34 -46.03 -2.17
CA ALA A 369 24.40 -45.66 -1.24
C ALA A 369 24.13 -46.16 0.19
N GLU A 370 22.89 -46.11 0.67
CA GLU A 370 22.51 -46.64 1.99
C GLU A 370 22.71 -48.16 2.08
N LEU A 371 22.28 -48.91 1.06
CA LEU A 371 22.50 -50.35 0.98
C LEU A 371 23.98 -50.70 0.85
N ALA A 372 24.74 -49.95 0.06
CA ALA A 372 26.18 -50.13 -0.07
C ALA A 372 26.91 -49.89 1.27
N ARG A 373 26.52 -48.88 2.04
CA ARG A 373 27.04 -48.63 3.41
C ARG A 373 26.77 -49.81 4.33
N LEU A 374 25.56 -50.39 4.27
CA LEU A 374 25.22 -51.59 5.03
C LEU A 374 26.11 -52.77 4.63
N PHE A 375 26.25 -53.08 3.35
CA PHE A 375 27.13 -54.17 2.90
C PHE A 375 28.60 -53.94 3.25
N GLN A 376 29.08 -52.70 3.19
CA GLN A 376 30.43 -52.36 3.61
C GLN A 376 30.65 -52.65 5.10
N ALA A 377 29.68 -52.28 5.95
CA ALA A 377 29.72 -52.57 7.39
C ALA A 377 29.66 -54.08 7.69
N LEU A 378 28.94 -54.85 6.86
CA LEU A 378 28.88 -56.31 6.94
C LEU A 378 30.10 -57.04 6.35
N GLY A 379 31.06 -56.30 5.75
CA GLY A 379 32.27 -56.86 5.16
C GLY A 379 32.14 -57.29 3.70
N GLU A 380 30.96 -57.14 3.08
CA GLU A 380 30.68 -57.49 1.68
C GLU A 380 31.13 -56.39 0.69
N LYS A 381 32.43 -56.11 0.69
CA LYS A 381 33.03 -54.96 -0.02
C LYS A 381 32.75 -54.94 -1.53
N GLU A 382 32.70 -56.10 -2.17
CA GLU A 382 32.47 -56.22 -3.62
C GLU A 382 31.04 -55.82 -4.00
N LYS A 383 30.04 -56.26 -3.23
CA LYS A 383 28.64 -55.85 -3.45
C LYS A 383 28.45 -54.37 -3.17
N ALA A 384 29.05 -53.86 -2.09
CA ALA A 384 29.04 -52.44 -1.77
C ALA A 384 29.65 -51.59 -2.90
N ALA A 385 30.81 -51.99 -3.44
CA ALA A 385 31.47 -51.28 -4.53
C ALA A 385 30.62 -51.22 -5.80
N ARG A 386 29.93 -52.32 -6.16
CA ARG A 386 29.01 -52.35 -7.30
C ARG A 386 27.85 -51.38 -7.12
N LEU A 387 27.21 -51.39 -5.95
CA LEU A 387 26.09 -50.48 -5.67
C LEU A 387 26.52 -49.01 -5.64
N PHE A 388 27.70 -48.70 -5.08
CA PHE A 388 28.25 -47.35 -5.14
C PHE A 388 28.51 -46.91 -6.59
N GLN A 389 29.05 -47.80 -7.42
CA GLN A 389 29.28 -47.53 -8.83
C GLN A 389 27.96 -47.30 -9.58
N GLU A 390 26.97 -48.17 -9.39
CA GLU A 390 25.65 -48.04 -10.02
C GLU A 390 24.95 -46.74 -9.61
N GLY A 391 24.93 -46.43 -8.31
CA GLY A 391 24.37 -45.18 -7.80
C GLY A 391 25.09 -43.94 -8.33
N LEU A 392 26.43 -43.98 -8.40
CA LEU A 392 27.22 -42.88 -8.95
C LEU A 392 26.92 -42.68 -10.45
N MET A 393 26.91 -43.75 -11.23
CA MET A 393 26.62 -43.70 -12.67
C MET A 393 25.19 -43.20 -12.96
N GLN A 394 24.23 -43.45 -12.07
CA GLN A 394 22.89 -42.87 -12.16
C GLN A 394 22.85 -41.39 -11.80
N SER A 395 23.68 -40.96 -10.84
CA SER A 395 23.74 -39.55 -10.42
C SER A 395 24.46 -38.64 -11.41
N VAL A 396 25.44 -39.17 -12.14
CA VAL A 396 26.24 -38.42 -13.12
C VAL A 396 25.58 -38.54 -14.49
N LYS A 397 25.06 -37.42 -15.00
CA LYS A 397 24.49 -37.34 -16.36
C LYS A 397 25.61 -37.17 -17.39
N ASP A 398 25.59 -38.01 -18.42
CA ASP A 398 26.38 -37.92 -19.66
C ASP A 398 27.89 -37.70 -19.46
N LEU A 399 28.59 -38.78 -19.10
CA LEU A 399 30.05 -38.80 -19.19
C LEU A 399 30.49 -38.76 -20.68
N PRO A 400 31.47 -37.90 -21.03
CA PRO A 400 32.02 -37.91 -22.37
C PRO A 400 32.62 -39.28 -22.69
N GLN A 401 32.48 -39.74 -23.94
CA GLN A 401 33.10 -40.98 -24.40
C GLN A 401 34.62 -40.77 -24.49
N LEU A 402 35.32 -41.10 -23.41
CA LEU A 402 36.78 -41.08 -23.33
C LEU A 402 37.33 -42.48 -23.63
N PRO A 403 38.49 -42.57 -24.32
CA PRO A 403 39.15 -43.86 -24.52
C PRO A 403 39.61 -44.41 -23.17
N MET A 404 39.12 -45.60 -22.82
CA MET A 404 39.53 -46.31 -21.60
C MET A 404 40.67 -47.28 -21.92
N PRO A 405 41.61 -47.51 -20.99
CA PRO A 405 42.67 -48.50 -21.16
C PRO A 405 42.06 -49.90 -21.34
N SER A 406 42.46 -50.60 -22.41
CA SER A 406 42.13 -52.00 -22.66
C SER A 406 43.31 -52.89 -22.28
N GLN A 407 43.10 -54.19 -22.13
CA GLN A 407 44.18 -55.16 -21.86
C GLN A 407 45.31 -55.10 -22.90
N ASP A 408 45.03 -54.61 -24.11
CA ASP A 408 45.99 -54.46 -25.22
C ASP A 408 46.79 -53.14 -25.21
N LYS A 409 46.41 -52.17 -24.37
CA LYS A 409 47.12 -50.88 -24.19
C LYS A 409 47.34 -50.61 -22.71
N PRO A 410 48.33 -51.27 -22.07
CA PRO A 410 48.66 -51.02 -20.68
C PRO A 410 49.05 -49.56 -20.47
N LEU A 411 48.76 -49.03 -19.27
CA LEU A 411 49.25 -47.72 -18.84
C LEU A 411 50.76 -47.69 -19.04
N LEU A 412 51.23 -46.77 -19.90
CA LEU A 412 52.66 -46.51 -20.05
C LEU A 412 53.19 -46.19 -18.65
N GLY A 413 54.03 -47.09 -18.13
CA GLY A 413 54.64 -46.92 -16.82
C GLY A 413 55.32 -45.56 -16.76
N VAL A 414 55.00 -44.78 -15.73
CA VAL A 414 55.83 -43.65 -15.33
C VAL A 414 57.12 -44.24 -14.77
N HIS A 415 58.01 -44.64 -15.67
CA HIS A 415 59.42 -44.83 -15.40
C HIS A 415 60.17 -43.71 -16.13
N ALA A 416 60.37 -42.62 -15.41
CA ALA A 416 61.51 -41.74 -15.58
C ALA A 416 62.24 -41.68 -14.24
#